data_AF-A0A6C0IK77-F1
#
_entry.id   AF-A0A6C0IK77-F1
#
_cell.length_a   1.000
_cell.length_b   1.000
_cell.length_c   1.000
_cell.angle_alpha   90.00
_cell.angle_beta   90.00
_cell.angle_gamma   90.00
#
_symmetry.space_group_name_H-M   'P 1'
#
loop_
_entity.id
_entity.type
_entity.pdbx_description
1 polymer ?
#
loop_
_entity_poly.entity_id
_entity_poly.type
_entity_poly.pdbx_seq_one_letter_code
_entity_poly.pdbx_strand_id
1 'polypeptide(L)' 'MNINERTSEIMKLFKKLKDMNLGIMGFEEFDDFRSICNNFIRTGQYVNGSIKVLGTKRIICYDFSDEVHCMLKYDEKV' A
#
# COMPACT_ATOMS: atom_id res chain seq x y z
N MET A 1 -11.79 -12.38 5.06
CA MET A 1 -11.84 -12.23 3.60
C MET A 1 -11.19 -13.44 2.92
N ASN A 2 -11.79 -13.98 1.87
CA ASN A 2 -11.18 -15.04 1.04
C ASN A 2 -10.06 -14.46 0.14
N ILE A 3 -9.35 -15.32 -0.60
CA ILE A 3 -8.22 -14.87 -1.45
C ILE A 3 -8.68 -13.95 -2.60
N ASN A 4 -9.87 -14.18 -3.16
CA ASN A 4 -10.42 -13.37 -4.25
C ASN A 4 -10.83 -11.98 -3.76
N GLU A 5 -11.44 -11.89 -2.57
CA GLU A 5 -11.80 -10.63 -1.91
C GLU A 5 -10.56 -9.81 -1.58
N ARG A 6 -9.54 -10.43 -0.95
CA ARG A 6 -8.26 -9.77 -0.66
C ARG A 6 -7.57 -9.25 -1.91
N THR A 7 -7.55 -10.06 -2.97
CA THR A 7 -7.00 -9.67 -4.27
C THR A 7 -7.76 -8.47 -4.86
N SER A 8 -9.10 -8.49 -4.81
CA SER A 8 -9.94 -7.41 -5.32
C SER A 8 -9.67 -6.09 -4.59
N GLU A 9 -9.61 -6.12 -3.25
CA GLU A 9 -9.33 -4.92 -2.45
C GLU A 9 -7.93 -4.35 -2.72
N ILE A 10 -6.90 -5.20 -2.78
CA ILE A 10 -5.54 -4.76 -3.12
C ILE A 10 -5.49 -4.17 -4.53
N MET A 11 -6.19 -4.76 -5.50
CA MET A 11 -6.27 -4.22 -6.87
C MET A 11 -6.97 -2.86 -6.91
N LYS A 12 -8.06 -2.67 -6.14
CA LYS A 12 -8.71 -1.35 -5.98
C LYS A 12 -7.75 -0.32 -5.40
N LEU A 13 -6.93 -0.72 -4.42
CA LEU A 13 -5.92 0.13 -3.80
C LEU A 13 -4.85 0.56 -4.81
N PHE A 14 -4.29 -0.36 -5.59
CA PHE A 14 -3.32 -0.01 -6.64
C PHE A 14 -3.94 0.87 -7.74
N LYS A 15 -5.20 0.65 -8.09
CA LYS A 15 -5.92 1.51 -9.03
C LYS A 15 -6.05 2.93 -8.49
N LYS A 16 -6.46 3.11 -7.22
CA LYS A 16 -6.53 4.43 -6.57
C LYS A 16 -5.18 5.14 -6.55
N LEU A 17 -4.11 4.42 -6.22
CA LEU A 17 -2.75 4.99 -6.24
C LEU A 17 -2.35 5.47 -7.65
N LYS A 18 -2.65 4.67 -8.68
CA LYS A 18 -2.41 5.06 -10.07
C LYS A 18 -3.23 6.27 -10.48
N ASP A 19 -4.52 6.31 -10.13
CA ASP A 19 -5.44 7.39 -10.48
C ASP A 19 -5.04 8.73 -9.83
N MET A 20 -4.43 8.69 -8.64
CA MET A 20 -3.88 9.89 -7.98
C MET A 20 -2.58 10.39 -8.62
N ASN A 21 -2.14 9.79 -9.74
CA ASN A 21 -0.82 9.97 -10.35
C ASN A 21 0.32 9.69 -9.35
N LEU A 22 0.01 8.87 -8.35
CA LEU A 22 0.92 8.27 -7.38
C LEU A 22 1.29 6.87 -7.90
N GLY A 23 1.28 6.69 -9.23
CA GLY A 23 1.77 5.54 -9.96
C GLY A 23 3.28 5.45 -9.82
N ILE A 24 3.70 5.07 -8.63
CA ILE A 24 5.08 5.14 -8.19
C ILE A 24 5.76 3.87 -8.71
N MET A 25 6.09 3.89 -10.00
CA MET A 25 7.03 2.97 -10.60
C MET A 25 8.43 3.59 -10.43
N GLY A 26 9.35 2.85 -9.81
CA GLY A 26 10.76 3.25 -9.69
C GLY A 26 11.25 3.64 -8.29
N PHE A 27 10.46 3.42 -7.24
CA PHE A 27 10.89 3.57 -5.85
C PHE A 27 10.87 2.20 -5.16
N GLU A 28 11.96 1.84 -4.49
CA GLU A 28 12.12 0.53 -3.83
C GLU A 28 11.03 0.30 -2.78
N GLU A 29 10.55 1.37 -2.14
CA GLU A 29 9.48 1.34 -1.15
C GLU A 29 8.14 0.85 -1.71
N PHE A 30 7.91 1.02 -3.01
CA PHE A 30 6.72 0.48 -3.66
C PHE A 30 6.83 -0.99 -3.97
N ASP A 31 8.04 -1.49 -4.19
CA ASP A 31 8.29 -2.92 -4.32
C ASP A 31 8.15 -3.62 -2.96
N ASP A 32 8.63 -2.98 -1.88
CA ASP A 32 8.39 -3.41 -0.50
C ASP A 32 6.88 -3.43 -0.18
N PHE A 33 6.18 -2.34 -0.51
CA PHE A 33 4.73 -2.27 -0.34
C PHE A 33 4.00 -3.36 -1.13
N ARG A 34 4.40 -3.62 -2.38
CA ARG A 34 3.83 -4.69 -3.21
C ARG A 34 4.09 -6.07 -2.58
N SER A 35 5.26 -6.29 -2.00
CA SER A 35 5.58 -7.53 -1.28
C SER A 35 4.64 -7.76 -0.11
N ILE A 36 4.37 -6.72 0.68
CA ILE A 36 3.43 -6.75 1.81
C ILE A 36 2.01 -7.06 1.34
N CYS A 37 1.53 -6.39 0.29
CA CYS A 37 0.24 -6.66 -0.36
C CYS A 37 0.11 -8.12 -0.80
N ASN A 38 1.13 -8.66 -1.47
CA ASN A 38 1.16 -10.05 -1.93
C ASN A 38 1.15 -11.04 -0.75
N ASN A 39 1.88 -10.73 0.32
CA ASN A 39 1.89 -11.55 1.52
C ASN A 39 0.50 -11.59 2.18
N PHE A 40 -0.20 -10.46 2.25
CA PHE A 40 -1.58 -10.39 2.75
C PHE A 40 -2.55 -11.21 1.90
N ILE A 41 -2.46 -11.11 0.56
CA ILE A 41 -3.28 -11.91 -0.36
C ILE A 41 -3.08 -13.41 -0.12
N ARG A 42 -1.84 -13.85 0.14
CA ARG A 42 -1.52 -15.27 0.37
C ARG A 42 -1.95 -15.73 1.75
N THR A 43 -1.47 -15.06 2.79
CA THR A 43 -1.57 -15.52 4.19
C THR A 43 -2.86 -15.09 4.88
N GLY A 44 -3.39 -13.92 4.52
CA GLY A 44 -4.56 -13.33 5.17
C GLY A 44 -4.24 -12.75 6.53
N GLN A 45 -2.95 -12.69 6.88
CA GLN A 45 -2.50 -12.09 8.13
C GLN A 45 -2.65 -10.58 8.05
N TYR A 46 -3.36 -10.03 9.03
CA TYR A 46 -3.50 -8.59 9.20
C TYR A 46 -2.14 -7.94 9.35
N VAL A 47 -1.93 -6.85 8.61
CA VAL A 47 -0.71 -6.08 8.63
C VAL A 47 -1.05 -4.60 8.53
N ASN A 48 -0.39 -3.80 9.34
CA ASN A 48 -0.44 -2.36 9.27
C ASN A 48 0.98 -1.81 9.36
N GLY A 49 1.16 -0.56 8.94
CA GLY A 49 2.45 0.08 9.00
C GLY A 49 2.55 1.32 8.14
N SER A 50 3.77 1.82 8.03
CA SER A 50 4.08 2.98 7.21
C SER A 50 5.46 2.84 6.57
N ILE A 51 5.56 3.23 5.30
CA ILE A 51 6.82 3.25 4.54
C ILE A 51 7.07 4.69 4.08
N LYS A 52 8.23 5.25 4.46
CA LYS A 52 8.67 6.57 3.99
C LYS A 52 9.24 6.41 2.59
N VAL A 53 8.72 7.16 1.62
CA VAL A 53 9.21 7.10 0.23
C VAL A 53 10.39 8.06 0.09
N LEU A 54 11.62 7.51 0.06
CA LEU A 54 12.84 8.30 -0.01
C LEU A 54 12.87 9.18 -1.27
N GLY A 55 13.53 10.34 -1.16
CA GLY A 55 13.54 11.35 -2.23
C GLY A 55 12.21 12.10 -2.40
N THR A 56 11.20 11.80 -1.58
CA THR A 56 9.93 12.53 -1.54
C THR A 56 9.56 12.86 -0.10
N LYS A 57 8.62 13.79 0.08
CA LYS A 57 8.00 14.07 1.39
C LYS A 57 6.76 13.21 1.61
N ARG A 58 6.73 11.98 1.09
CA ARG A 58 5.53 11.11 1.13
C ARG A 58 5.75 9.90 2.02
N ILE A 59 4.69 9.49 2.72
CA ILE A 59 4.64 8.28 3.53
C ILE A 59 3.45 7.44 3.08
N ILE A 60 3.70 6.19 2.67
CA ILE A 60 2.67 5.19 2.43
C ILE A 60 2.23 4.66 3.79
N CYS A 61 1.03 4.99 4.24
CA CYS A 61 0.43 4.37 5.42
C CYS A 61 -0.58 3.32 4.96
N TYR A 62 -0.51 2.11 5.52
CA TYR A 62 -1.40 1.02 5.13
C TYR A 62 -1.94 0.27 6.35
N ASP A 63 -3.16 -0.23 6.22
CA ASP A 63 -3.85 -1.06 7.20
C ASP A 63 -4.72 -2.05 6.45
N PHE A 64 -4.48 -3.35 6.63
CA PHE A 64 -5.20 -4.44 5.98
C PHE A 64 -6.04 -5.25 6.96
N SER A 65 -6.50 -4.65 8.06
CA SER A 65 -7.36 -5.27 9.07
C SER A 65 -8.76 -5.59 8.52
N ASP A 66 -9.82 -5.00 9.09
CA ASP A 66 -11.19 -5.27 8.66
C ASP A 66 -11.49 -4.68 7.27
N GLU A 67 -10.80 -3.59 6.93
CA GLU A 67 -10.85 -2.97 5.61
C GLU A 67 -9.44 -2.67 5.12
N VAL A 68 -9.22 -2.81 3.81
CA VAL A 68 -7.92 -2.56 3.17
C VAL A 68 -7.83 -1.09 2.79
N HIS A 69 -6.96 -0.36 3.50
CA HIS A 69 -6.75 1.05 3.27
C HIS A 69 -5.28 1.38 3.04
N CYS A 70 -5.04 2.33 2.14
CA CYS A 70 -3.76 3.00 1.99
C CYS A 70 -3.98 4.49 1.78
N MET A 71 -3.15 5.29 2.43
CA MET A 71 -3.11 6.74 2.26
C MET A 71 -1.67 7.21 2.12
N LEU A 72 -1.45 8.18 1.23
CA LEU A 72 -0.19 8.87 1.11
C LEU A 72 -0.25 10.15 1.92
N LYS A 73 0.50 10.18 3.03
CA LYS A 73 0.64 11.38 3.87
C LYS A 73 1.84 12.19 3.43
N TYR A 74 1.73 13.51 3.56
CA TYR A 74 2.88 14.40 3.48
C TYR A 74 3.63 14.38 4.81
N ASP A 75 4.92 14.11 4.80
CA ASP A 75 5.78 14.24 5.97
C ASP A 75 6.21 15.71 6.09
N GLU A 76 5.58 16.45 7.00
CA GLU A 76 5.94 17.85 7.28
C GLU A 76 7.30 18.00 7.98
N LYS A 77 7.86 16.90 8.50
CA LYS A 77 9.13 16.89 9.23
C LYS A 77 10.36 16.61 8.35
N VAL A 78 10.15 16.37 7.05
CA VAL A 78 11.20 16.13 6.03
C VAL A 78 11.19 17.27 5.01
#